data_AF-A0A3M2AAM7-F1
#
_entry.id   AF-A0A3M2AAM7-F1
#
_cell.length_a   1.000
_cell.length_b   1.000
_cell.length_c   1.000
_cell.angle_alpha   90.00
_cell.angle_beta   90.00
_cell.angle_gamma   90.00
#
_symmetry.space_group_name_H-M   'P 1'
#
loop_
_entity.id
_entity.type
_entity.pdbx_description
1 polymer ?
#
loop_
_entity_poly.entity_id
_entity_poly.type
_entity_poly.pdbx_seq_one_letter_code
_entity_poly.pdbx_strand_id
1 'polypeptide(L)' 'ATKQVPEDIRQKYPHIQWRAMAGMRDRLIHGYFGIDYDIVWDVVINKIPALQQDIEEILRNEKG' A
#
# COMPACT_ATOMS: atom_id res chain seq x y z
N ALA A 1 -4.52 -8.51 0.36
CA ALA A 1 -3.11 -8.13 0.18
C ALA A 1 -2.51 -7.68 1.51
N THR A 2 -2.73 -6.44 1.97
CA THR A 2 -2.06 -5.93 3.18
C THR A 2 -2.40 -6.64 4.49
N LYS A 3 -3.62 -7.18 4.61
CA LYS A 3 -4.06 -7.99 5.77
C LYS A 3 -3.31 -9.33 5.91
N GLN A 4 -2.56 -9.74 4.89
CA GLN A 4 -1.76 -10.98 4.90
C GLN A 4 -0.29 -10.70 5.26
N VAL A 5 0.11 -9.44 5.41
CA VAL A 5 1.44 -9.10 5.92
C VAL A 5 1.47 -9.35 7.43
N PRO A 6 2.46 -10.09 7.96
CA PRO A 6 2.61 -10.34 9.38
C PRO A 6 2.58 -9.05 10.21
N GLU A 7 2.03 -9.13 11.42
CA GLU A 7 1.85 -7.95 12.30
C GLU A 7 3.20 -7.36 12.74
N ASP A 8 4.17 -8.22 13.02
CA ASP A 8 5.56 -7.88 13.36
C ASP A 8 6.23 -7.05 12.26
N ILE A 9 6.06 -7.41 10.98
CA ILE A 9 6.56 -6.61 9.85
C ILE A 9 5.86 -5.26 9.77
N ARG A 10 4.53 -5.23 9.97
CA ARG A 10 3.76 -3.98 9.95
C ARG A 10 4.15 -3.03 11.09
N GLN A 11 4.51 -3.58 12.25
CA GLN A 11 5.01 -2.81 13.39
C GLN A 11 6.47 -2.36 13.21
N LYS A 12 7.31 -3.18 12.57
CA LYS A 12 8.71 -2.85 12.28
C LYS A 12 8.84 -1.73 11.26
N TYR A 13 7.89 -1.61 10.33
CA TYR A 13 7.87 -0.59 9.29
C TYR A 13 6.60 0.30 9.38
N PRO A 14 6.45 1.13 10.43
CA PRO A 14 5.24 1.90 10.66
C PRO A 14 5.10 3.12 9.74
N HIS A 15 6.19 3.52 9.06
CA HIS A 15 6.19 4.62 8.09
C HIS A 15 5.40 4.26 6.82
N ILE A 16 5.26 2.97 6.50
CA ILE A 16 4.39 2.52 5.42
C ILE A 16 2.93 2.60 5.89
N GLN A 17 2.10 3.25 5.07
CA GLN A 17 0.68 3.44 5.37
C GLN A 17 -0.15 2.18 5.10
N TRP A 18 0.10 1.09 5.82
CA TRP A 18 -0.54 -0.22 5.65
C TRP A 18 -2.08 -0.16 5.65
N ARG A 19 -2.66 0.63 6.56
CA ARG A 19 -4.11 0.81 6.67
C ARG A 19 -4.70 1.54 5.46
N ALA A 20 -4.01 2.57 4.95
CA ALA A 20 -4.45 3.31 3.78
C ALA A 20 -4.49 2.41 2.54
N MET A 21 -3.48 1.56 2.35
CA MET A 21 -3.46 0.59 1.24
C MET A 21 -4.61 -0.43 1.32
N ALA A 22 -4.91 -0.93 2.52
CA ALA A 22 -6.05 -1.82 2.72
C ALA A 22 -7.38 -1.13 2.40
N GLY A 23 -7.55 0.11 2.88
CA GLY A 23 -8.75 0.91 2.63
C GLY A 23 -8.94 1.26 1.15
N MET A 24 -7.86 1.61 0.44
CA MET A 24 -7.93 1.91 -1.00
C MET A 24 -8.35 0.68 -1.80
N ARG A 25 -7.79 -0.50 -1.53
CA ARG A 25 -8.23 -1.75 -2.13
C ARG A 25 -9.72 -1.97 -1.90
N ASP A 26 -10.16 -1.87 -0.65
CA ASP A 26 -11.54 -2.13 -0.27
C ASP A 26 -12.50 -1.14 -0.98
N ARG A 27 -12.07 0.12 -1.19
CA ARG A 27 -12.82 1.11 -2.00
C ARG A 27 -12.85 0.76 -3.49
N LEU A 28 -11.73 0.35 -4.08
CA LEU A 28 -11.64 0.01 -5.51
C LEU A 28 -12.48 -1.23 -5.88
N ILE A 29 -12.53 -2.24 -4.99
CA ILE A 29 -13.29 -3.48 -5.27
C ILE A 29 -14.80 -3.33 -5.05
N HIS A 30 -15.24 -2.43 -4.16
CA HIS A 30 -16.65 -2.23 -3.82
C HIS A 30 -17.30 -1.00 -4.45
N GLY A 31 -16.50 -0.05 -4.96
CA GLY A 31 -16.94 1.28 -5.36
C GLY A 31 -17.04 1.55 -6.87
N TYR A 32 -17.23 0.53 -7.71
CA TYR A 32 -17.24 0.66 -9.19
C TYR A 32 -18.15 1.78 -9.74
N PHE A 33 -19.22 2.15 -9.04
CA PHE A 33 -20.01 3.36 -9.32
C PHE A 33 -19.59 4.48 -8.36
N GLY A 34 -18.65 5.34 -8.78
CA GLY A 34 -18.18 6.49 -7.99
C GLY A 34 -16.68 6.48 -7.63
N ILE A 35 -15.87 5.69 -8.34
CA ILE A 35 -14.41 5.82 -8.25
C ILE A 35 -14.01 7.15 -8.88
N ASP A 36 -13.34 7.98 -8.10
CA ASP A 36 -12.68 9.18 -8.58
C ASP A 36 -11.35 8.76 -9.23
N TYR A 37 -11.30 8.85 -10.56
CA TYR A 37 -10.14 8.46 -11.34
C TYR A 37 -8.95 9.39 -11.12
N ASP A 38 -9.15 10.64 -10.73
CA ASP A 38 -8.06 11.57 -10.44
C ASP A 38 -7.32 11.13 -9.17
N ILE A 39 -8.05 10.65 -8.17
CA ILE A 39 -7.46 10.05 -6.96
C ILE A 39 -6.67 8.77 -7.31
N VAL A 40 -7.21 7.93 -8.18
CA VAL A 40 -6.51 6.70 -8.61
C VAL A 40 -5.24 7.05 -9.37
N TRP A 41 -5.32 8.03 -10.28
CA TRP A 41 -4.18 8.49 -11.05
C TRP A 41 -3.09 9.12 -10.17
N ASP A 42 -3.45 9.98 -9.22
CA ASP A 42 -2.52 10.54 -8.24
C ASP A 42 -1.79 9.44 -7.46
N VAL A 43 -2.53 8.43 -6.99
CA VAL A 43 -1.91 7.31 -6.27
C VAL A 43 -0.93 6.56 -7.15
N VAL A 44 -1.30 6.26 -8.39
CA VAL A 44 -0.44 5.53 -9.33
C VAL A 44 0.83 6.29 -9.64
N ILE A 45 0.74 7.61 -9.87
CA ILE A 45 1.88 8.42 -10.27
C ILE A 45 2.75 8.83 -9.07
N ASN A 46 2.15 9.17 -7.94
CA ASN A 46 2.86 9.83 -6.83
C ASN A 46 3.09 8.93 -5.62
N LYS A 47 2.27 7.89 -5.40
CA LYS A 47 2.34 7.07 -4.17
C LYS A 47 2.92 5.68 -4.42
N ILE A 48 2.57 5.04 -5.55
CA ILE A 48 3.07 3.70 -5.88
C ILE A 48 4.61 3.66 -6.04
N PRO A 49 5.28 4.62 -6.72
CA PRO A 49 6.74 4.55 -6.89
C PRO A 49 7.51 4.59 -5.57
N ALA A 50 7.09 5.48 -4.65
CA ALA A 50 7.69 5.57 -3.32
C ALA A 50 7.45 4.27 -2.52
N LEU A 51 6.22 3.77 -2.53
CA LEU A 51 5.88 2.52 -1.86
C LEU A 51 6.68 1.33 -2.40
N GLN A 52 6.93 1.28 -3.72
CA GLN A 52 7.73 0.22 -4.32
C GLN A 52 9.16 0.23 -3.76
N GLN A 53 9.79 1.41 -3.64
CA GLN A 53 11.13 1.53 -3.06
C GLN A 53 11.16 1.05 -1.60
N ASP A 54 10.17 1.45 -0.80
CA ASP A 54 10.05 1.03 0.59
C ASP A 54 9.92 -0.50 0.70
N ILE A 55 9.07 -1.11 -0.14
CA ILE A 55 8.88 -2.57 -0.15
C ILE A 55 10.16 -3.29 -0.57
N GLU A 56 10.87 -2.80 -1.58
CA GLU A 56 12.14 -3.38 -2.00
C GLU A 56 13.19 -3.32 -0.89
N GLU A 57 13.23 -2.24 -0.12
CA GLU A 57 14.10 -2.10 1.04
C GLU A 57 13.74 -3.10 2.14
N ILE A 58 12.45 -3.23 2.47
CA ILE A 58 11.98 -4.23 3.43
C ILE A 58 12.39 -5.64 2.98
N LEU A 59 12.18 -5.97 1.71
CA LEU A 59 12.55 -7.29 1.18
C LEU A 59 14.06 -7.56 1.25
N ARG A 60 14.91 -6.54 1.10
CA ARG A 60 16.35 -6.68 1.31
C ARG A 60 16.68 -6.89 2.79
N ASN A 61 16.03 -6.15 3.69
CA ASN A 61 16.32 -6.18 5.12
C ASN A 61 15.80 -7.44 5.83
N GLU A 62 14.70 -8.04 5.37
CA GLU A 62 14.14 -9.28 5.95
C GLU A 62 14.68 -10.56 5.30
N LYS A 63 15.37 -10.46 4.16
CA LYS A 63 16.07 -11.60 3.53
C LYS A 63 17.53 -11.75 4.00
N GLY A 64 17.98 -10.88 4.90
CA GLY A 64 19.31 -10.92 5.54
C GLY A 64 19.34 -11.84 6.76
#